data_AF-A0A3C0NX38-F1
#
_entry.id   AF-A0A3C0NX38-F1
#
_cell.length_a   1.000
_cell.length_b   1.000
_cell.length_c   1.000
_cell.angle_alpha   90.00
_cell.angle_beta   90.00
_cell.angle_gamma   90.00
#
_symmetry.space_group_name_H-M   'P 1'
#
loop_
_entity.id
_entity.type
_entity.pdbx_description
1 polymer ?
#
loop_
_entity_poly.entity_id
_entity_poly.type
_entity_poly.pdbx_seq_one_letter_code
_entity_poly.pdbx_strand_id
1 'polypeptide(L)' 'MPTLTIQPSGQQIQAATGASILAALLGNNIEIAHKCDGKAECGSCHIFVQEGRKSISR' A
#
# COMPACT_ATOMS: atom_id res chain seq x y z
N MET A 1 -7.15 8.15 10.81
CA MET A 1 -6.71 6.98 10.02
C MET A 1 -6.58 7.45 8.58
N PRO A 2 -5.41 7.29 7.94
CA PRO A 2 -5.25 7.60 6.52
C PRO A 2 -6.11 6.67 5.66
N THR A 3 -6.68 7.22 4.59
CA THR A 3 -7.44 6.47 3.58
C THR A 3 -6.55 6.27 2.35
N LEU A 4 -6.43 5.04 1.88
CA LEU A 4 -5.80 4.72 0.60
C LEU A 4 -6.86 4.43 -0.44
N THR A 5 -6.70 5.01 -1.63
CA THR A 5 -7.54 4.74 -2.80
C THR A 5 -6.74 3.90 -3.78
N ILE A 6 -7.24 2.70 -4.11
CA ILE A 6 -6.55 1.74 -4.96
C ILE A 6 -7.12 1.82 -6.38
N GLN A 7 -6.29 2.22 -7.33
CA GLN A 7 -6.64 2.31 -8.75
C GLN A 7 -6.16 1.04 -9.51
N PRO A 8 -6.89 0.59 -10.54
CA PRO A 8 -8.06 1.22 -11.18
C PRO A 8 -9.41 0.89 -10.51
N SER A 9 -9.42 0.03 -9.50
CA SER A 9 -10.65 -0.47 -8.86
C SER A 9 -11.46 0.60 -8.13
N GLY A 10 -10.86 1.75 -7.83
CA GLY A 10 -11.48 2.82 -7.04
C GLY A 10 -11.73 2.45 -5.58
N GLN A 11 -11.16 1.34 -5.10
CA GLN A 11 -11.45 0.80 -3.79
C GLN A 11 -10.76 1.65 -2.72
N GLN A 12 -11.52 2.13 -1.75
CA GLN A 12 -10.99 2.89 -0.61
C GLN A 12 -10.85 1.99 0.60
N ILE A 13 -9.66 1.98 1.18
CA ILE A 13 -9.35 1.20 2.38
C ILE A 13 -8.78 2.12 3.46
N GLN A 14 -9.07 1.79 4.71
CA GLN A 14 -8.47 2.48 5.85
C GLN A 14 -7.17 1.76 6.24
N ALA A 15 -6.10 2.55 6.42
CA ALA A 15 -4.85 2.06 6.98
C ALA A 15 -4.64 2.56 8.39
N ALA A 16 -4.02 1.73 9.21
CA ALA A 16 -3.51 2.14 10.51
C ALA A 16 -2.32 3.09 10.33
N THR A 17 -2.27 4.16 11.13
CA THR A 17 -1.12 5.06 11.16
C THR A 17 0.13 4.29 11.59
N GLY A 18 1.19 4.36 10.80
CA GLY A 18 2.44 3.61 11.04
C GLY A 18 2.51 2.24 10.38
N ALA A 19 1.43 1.73 9.79
CA ALA A 19 1.47 0.51 8.99
C ALA A 19 2.05 0.80 7.59
N SER A 20 2.83 -0.14 7.06
CA SER A 20 3.28 -0.09 5.67
C SER A 20 2.10 -0.24 4.71
N ILE A 21 2.19 0.39 3.54
CA ILE A 21 1.14 0.33 2.51
C ILE A 21 0.85 -1.12 2.11
N LEU A 22 1.88 -1.97 2.02
CA LEU A 22 1.72 -3.40 1.76
C LEU A 22 0.85 -4.09 2.82
N ALA A 23 1.10 -3.83 4.11
CA ALA A 23 0.33 -4.42 5.20
C ALA A 23 -1.14 -3.97 5.16
N ALA A 24 -1.39 -2.70 4.82
CA ALA A 24 -2.75 -2.20 4.63
C ALA A 24 -3.48 -2.88 3.46
N LEU A 25 -2.79 -3.10 2.34
CA LEU A 25 -3.33 -3.80 1.17
C LEU A 25 -3.67 -5.25 1.51
N LEU A 26 -2.73 -5.99 2.11
CA LEU A 26 -2.90 -7.39 2.48
C LEU A 26 -4.00 -7.60 3.52
N GLY A 27 -4.08 -6.72 4.53
CA GLY A 27 -5.15 -6.76 5.54
C GLY A 27 -6.55 -6.52 4.97
N ASN A 28 -6.66 -5.87 3.81
CA ASN A 28 -7.92 -5.64 3.10
C ASN A 28 -8.14 -6.62 1.93
N ASN A 29 -7.37 -7.72 1.86
CA ASN A 29 -7.43 -8.72 0.80
C ASN A 29 -7.21 -8.14 -0.62
N ILE A 30 -6.43 -7.06 -0.73
CA ILE A 30 -6.00 -6.55 -2.03
C ILE A 30 -4.79 -7.35 -2.50
N GLU A 31 -4.97 -8.09 -3.59
CA GLU A 31 -3.90 -8.89 -4.19
C GLU A 31 -2.84 -7.98 -4.83
N ILE A 32 -1.63 -8.04 -4.30
CA ILE A 32 -0.45 -7.38 -4.87
C ILE A 32 0.70 -8.38 -4.95
N ALA A 33 1.48 -8.31 -6.02
CA ALA A 33 2.66 -9.14 -6.18
C ALA A 33 3.69 -8.79 -5.08
N HIS A 34 3.82 -9.66 -4.08
CA HIS A 34 4.82 -9.53 -3.02
C HIS A 34 5.48 -10.89 -2.81
N LYS A 35 6.80 -10.95 -3.05
CA LYS A 35 7.60 -12.18 -2.83
C LYS A 35 8.49 -12.09 -1.60
N CYS A 36 8.69 -10.87 -1.08
CA CYS A 36 9.62 -10.56 -0.01
C CYS A 36 8.92 -10.13 1.28
N ASP A 37 7.60 -10.30 1.40
CA ASP A 37 6.83 -10.00 2.62
C ASP A 37 7.07 -8.58 3.19
N GLY A 38 7.36 -7.60 2.31
CA GLY A 38 7.66 -6.23 2.73
C GLY A 38 9.11 -5.95 3.13
N LYS A 39 10.04 -6.89 2.91
CA LYS A 39 11.48 -6.70 3.17
C LYS A 39 12.21 -5.83 2.13
N ALA A 40 11.51 -5.32 1.13
CA ALA A 40 12.07 -4.49 0.04
C ALA A 40 13.16 -5.17 -0.82
N GLU A 41 13.22 -6.51 -0.83
CA GLU A 41 14.25 -7.29 -1.54
C GLU A 41 13.84 -7.69 -2.96
N CYS A 42 12.54 -7.70 -3.25
CA CYS A 42 11.99 -8.31 -4.46
C CYS A 42 11.54 -7.31 -5.53
N GLY A 43 11.33 -6.03 -5.18
CA GLY A 43 10.80 -5.00 -6.08
C GLY A 43 9.42 -5.28 -6.69
N SER A 44 8.80 -6.43 -6.39
CA SER A 44 7.55 -6.88 -7.02
C SER A 44 6.34 -6.07 -6.56
N CYS A 45 6.43 -5.47 -5.36
CA CYS A 45 5.40 -4.65 -4.75
C CYS A 45 5.59 -3.14 -5.03
N HIS A 46 6.26 -2.79 -6.13
CA HIS A 46 6.42 -1.39 -6.53
C HIS A 46 5.07 -0.77 -6.89
N ILE A 47 4.74 0.33 -6.23
CA ILE A 47 3.50 1.08 -6.46
C ILE A 47 3.82 2.52 -6.85
N PHE A 48 2.93 3.11 -7.63
CA PHE A 48 3.00 4.53 -7.95
C PHE A 48 1.99 5.31 -7.11
N VAL A 49 2.49 6.29 -6.37
CA VAL A 49 1.65 7.18 -5.55
C VAL A 49 1.20 8.35 -6.42
N GLN A 50 -0.06 8.32 -6.87
CA GLN A 50 -0.66 9.39 -7.66
C GLN A 50 -0.81 10.68 -6.83
N GLU A 51 -1.27 10.56 -5.59
CA GLU A 51 -1.52 11.69 -4.68
C GLU A 51 -1.11 11.34 -3.24
N GLY A 52 -0.79 12.36 -2.44
CA GLY A 52 -0.46 12.16 -1.01
C GLY A 52 0.98 11.73 -0.72
N ARG A 53 1.90 11.80 -1.70
CA ARG A 53 3.33 11.45 -1.53
C ARG A 53 4.01 12.18 -0.37
N LYS A 54 3.59 13.41 -0.06
CA LYS A 54 4.13 14.22 1.07
C LYS A 54 3.71 13.68 2.45
N SER A 55 2.62 12.90 2.51
CA SER A 55 2.07 12.34 3.75
C SER A 55 2.59 10.94 4.04
N ILE A 56 3.40 10.37 3.15
CA ILE A 56 4.01 9.05 3.28
C ILE A 56 5.42 9.21 3.87
N SER A 57 5.67 8.47 4.95
CA SER A 57 7.01 8.28 5.51
C SER A 57 7.86 7.43 4.56
N ARG A 58 9.15 7.77 4.45
CA ARG A 58 10.12 6.99 3.66
C ARG A 58 10.46 5.67 4.34
#